data_AF-A0A1I6MMN4-F1
#
_entry.id   AF-A0A1I6MMN4-F1
#
_cell.length_a   1.000
_cell.length_b   1.000
_cell.length_c   1.000
_cell.angle_alpha   90.00
_cell.angle_beta   90.00
_cell.angle_gamma   90.00
#
_symmetry.space_group_name_H-M   'P 1'
#
loop_
_entity.id
_entity.type
_entity.pdbx_description
1 polymer ?
#
loop_
_entity_poly.entity_id
_entity_poly.type
_entity_poly.pdbx_seq_one_letter_code
_entity_poly.pdbx_strand_id
1 'polypeptide(L)' 'MGLSSSDIDRLIGLLQMIKADPDQHFHATSDFVGKGGIGKITFYIQQPEEADNLSIDGRALGVGESIAL' A
#
# COMPACT_ATOMS: atom_id res chain seq x y z
N MET A 1 8.36 6.06 7.10
CA MET A 1 9.15 5.44 6.02
C MET A 1 8.87 6.22 4.76
N GLY A 2 9.89 6.72 4.07
CA GLY A 2 9.74 7.27 2.73
C GLY A 2 9.98 6.19 1.68
N LEU A 3 9.31 6.27 0.53
CA LEU A 3 9.58 5.44 -0.64
C LEU A 3 10.41 6.25 -1.63
N SER A 4 11.45 5.64 -2.21
CA SER A 4 12.09 6.22 -3.39
C SER A 4 11.17 6.12 -4.62
N SER A 5 11.43 6.90 -5.67
CA SER A 5 10.68 6.79 -6.92
C SER A 5 10.71 5.36 -7.49
N SER A 6 11.85 4.68 -7.42
CA SER A 6 11.97 3.27 -7.84
C SER A 6 11.17 2.31 -6.96
N ASP A 7 11.03 2.60 -5.67
CA ASP A 7 10.18 1.79 -4.79
C ASP A 7 8.70 1.96 -5.15
N ILE A 8 8.29 3.16 -5.55
CA ILE A 8 6.93 3.44 -6.04
C ILE A 8 6.66 2.66 -7.32
N ASP A 9 7.55 2.71 -8.30
CA ASP A 9 7.40 1.95 -9.55
C ASP A 9 7.30 0.45 -9.30
N ARG A 10 8.13 -0.06 -8.38
CA ARG A 10 8.09 -1.47 -7.97
C ARG A 10 6.78 -1.82 -7.28
N LEU A 11 6.28 -0.96 -6.40
CA LEU A 11 5.01 -1.18 -5.71
C LEU A 11 3.84 -1.18 -6.70
N ILE A 12 3.83 -0.27 -7.68
CA ILE A 12 2.83 -0.25 -8.76
C ILE A 12 2.85 -1.57 -9.54
N GLY A 13 4.04 -2.06 -9.92
CA GLY A 13 4.16 -3.34 -10.62
C GLY A 13 3.64 -4.52 -9.81
N LEU A 14 3.92 -4.57 -8.50
CA LEU A 14 3.41 -5.60 -7.60
C LEU A 14 1.89 -5.55 -7.45
N LEU A 15 1.31 -4.34 -7.37
CA LEU A 15 -0.14 -4.14 -7.33
C LEU A 15 -0.81 -4.55 -8.65
N GLN A 16 -0.19 -4.24 -9.79
CA GLN A 16 -0.67 -4.68 -11.10
C GLN A 16 -0.60 -6.20 -11.26
N MET A 17 0.45 -6.84 -10.73
CA MET A 17 0.60 -8.30 -10.72
C MET A 17 -0.56 -8.97 -9.98
N ILE A 18 -0.83 -8.60 -8.72
CA ILE A 18 -1.93 -9.22 -7.95
C ILE A 18 -3.30 -8.93 -8.57
N LYS A 19 -3.47 -7.79 -9.25
CA LYS A 19 -4.70 -7.48 -10.00
C LYS A 19 -4.90 -8.42 -11.20
N ALA A 20 -3.82 -8.83 -11.86
CA ALA A 20 -3.86 -9.70 -13.03
C ALA A 20 -3.94 -11.19 -12.67
N ASP A 21 -3.36 -11.57 -11.53
CA ASP A 21 -3.35 -12.94 -11.00
C ASP A 21 -3.78 -12.90 -9.51
N PRO A 22 -5.08 -13.11 -9.23
CA PRO A 22 -5.64 -12.99 -7.88
C PRO A 22 -5.09 -13.99 -6.85
N ASP A 23 -4.44 -15.08 -7.31
CA ASP A 23 -3.80 -16.06 -6.43
C ASP A 23 -2.44 -15.57 -5.92
N GLN A 24 -1.90 -14.48 -6.47
CA GLN A 24 -0.64 -13.88 -6.05
C GLN A 24 -0.82 -12.90 -4.89
N HIS A 25 0.26 -12.75 -4.14
CA HIS A 25 0.39 -11.75 -3.07
C HIS A 25 1.83 -11.26 -3.00
N PHE A 26 2.04 -10.14 -2.33
CA PHE A 26 3.40 -9.70 -1.99
C PHE A 26 3.47 -9.16 -0.57
N HIS A 27 4.69 -9.20 -0.03
CA HIS A 27 5.01 -8.75 1.31
C HIS A 27 5.94 -7.55 1.27
N ALA A 28 5.61 -6.53 2.06
CA ALA A 28 6.50 -5.43 2.38
C ALA A 28 6.91 -5.54 3.85
N THR A 29 8.22 -5.48 4.09
CA THR A 29 8.80 -5.51 5.43
C THR A 29 9.77 -4.37 5.59
N SER A 30 9.83 -3.80 6.79
CA SER A 30 10.82 -2.80 7.14
C SER A 30 11.44 -3.11 8.47
N ASP A 31 12.75 -2.94 8.53
CA ASP A 31 13.58 -3.04 9.72
C ASP A 31 13.77 -1.69 10.40
N PHE A 32 12.81 -0.75 10.21
CA PHE A 32 12.83 0.62 10.71
C PHE A 32 13.64 0.79 12.01
N VAL A 33 14.83 1.36 11.89
CA VAL A 33 15.77 1.47 13.01
C VAL A 33 15.36 2.64 13.92
N GLY A 34 14.81 2.32 15.09
CA GLY A 34 14.26 3.25 16.11
C GLY A 34 13.59 2.51 17.28
N LYS A 35 12.76 3.17 18.11
CA LYS A 35 11.94 2.52 19.18
C LYS A 35 10.75 1.68 18.64
N GLY A 36 10.87 1.10 17.45
CA GLY A 36 9.78 0.37 16.77
C GLY A 36 10.27 -0.94 16.17
N GLY A 37 9.44 -2.00 16.28
CA GLY A 37 9.76 -3.34 15.79
C GLY A 37 9.52 -3.55 14.28
N ILE A 38 9.70 -4.78 13.83
CA ILE A 38 9.46 -5.18 12.43
C ILE A 38 7.96 -5.10 12.12
N GLY A 39 7.58 -4.21 11.21
CA GLY A 39 6.25 -4.15 10.63
C GLY A 39 6.19 -4.97 9.33
N LYS A 40 5.19 -5.85 9.22
CA LYS A 40 4.87 -6.58 7.99
C LYS A 40 3.54 -6.08 7.44
N ILE A 41 3.49 -5.78 6.15
CA ILE A 41 2.26 -5.43 5.43
C ILE A 41 2.13 -6.41 4.26
N THR A 42 0.96 -7.02 4.13
CA THR A 42 0.65 -7.99 3.07
C THR A 42 -0.51 -7.45 2.24
N PHE A 43 -0.38 -7.51 0.92
CA PHE A 43 -1.42 -7.12 -0.03
C PHE A 43 -1.85 -8.33 -0.87
N TYR A 44 -3.15 -8.47 -1.07
CA TYR A 44 -3.80 -9.53 -1.84
C TYR A 44 -5.11 -9.00 -2.44
N ILE A 45 -5.68 -9.74 -3.41
CA ILE A 45 -7.02 -9.44 -3.93
C ILE A 45 -8.07 -9.99 -2.97
N GLN A 46 -8.99 -9.12 -2.57
CA GLN A 46 -10.16 -9.49 -1.76
C GLN A 46 -11.00 -10.53 -2.50
N GLN A 47 -11.38 -11.60 -1.80
CA GLN A 47 -12.30 -12.61 -2.33
C GLN A 47 -13.77 -12.17 -2.16
N PRO A 48 -14.70 -12.61 -3.03
CA PRO A 48 -16.10 -12.16 -3.00
C PRO A 48 -16.83 -12.30 -1.66
N GLU A 49 -16.44 -13.28 -0.86
CA GLU A 49 -16.99 -13.60 0.46
C GLU A 49 -16.32 -12.88 1.64
N GLU A 50 -15.21 -12.16 1.41
CA GLU A 50 -14.47 -11.47 2.46
C GLU A 50 -15.07 -10.10 2.78
N ALA A 51 -15.10 -9.75 4.06
CA ALA A 51 -15.51 -8.41 4.48
C ALA A 51 -14.46 -7.37 4.03
N ASP A 52 -14.92 -6.32 3.36
CA ASP A 52 -14.06 -5.19 3.02
C ASP A 52 -13.78 -4.35 4.28
N ASN A 53 -12.53 -4.29 4.67
CA ASN A 53 -12.05 -3.47 5.79
C ASN A 53 -10.94 -2.49 5.37
N LEU A 54 -10.70 -2.34 4.06
CA LEU A 54 -9.71 -1.42 3.51
C LEU A 54 -10.40 -0.13 3.08
N SER A 55 -10.07 0.98 3.75
CA SER A 55 -10.43 2.32 3.27
C SER A 55 -9.25 2.93 2.52
N ILE A 56 -9.49 3.39 1.28
CA ILE A 56 -8.52 4.18 0.51
C ILE A 56 -9.04 5.62 0.45
N ASP A 57 -8.43 6.47 1.26
CA ASP A 57 -8.73 7.90 1.25
C ASP A 57 -7.90 8.63 0.19
N GLY A 58 -8.39 9.80 -0.22
CA GLY A 58 -7.73 10.65 -1.21
C GLY A 58 -6.43 11.29 -0.71
N ARG A 59 -5.90 12.21 -1.52
CA ARG A 59 -4.68 12.97 -1.20
C ARG A 59 -4.78 13.56 0.22
N ALA A 60 -3.82 13.22 1.08
CA ALA A 60 -3.66 13.88 2.36
C ALA A 60 -3.37 15.37 2.10
N LEU A 61 -4.29 16.24 2.53
CA LEU A 61 -4.12 17.68 2.42
C LEU A 61 -3.36 18.19 3.64
N GLY A 62 -2.35 19.01 3.41
CA GLY A 62 -1.75 19.80 4.48
C GLY A 62 -2.77 20.79 5.08
N VAL A 63 -2.48 21.29 6.28
CA VAL A 63 -3.30 22.35 6.88
C VAL A 63 -3.36 23.55 5.93
N GLY A 64 -4.55 23.87 5.43
CA GLY A 64 -4.80 24.98 4.50
C GLY A 64 -4.76 24.63 3.01
N GLU A 65 -4.51 23.37 2.63
CA GLU A 65 -4.63 22.94 1.24
C GLU A 65 -6.09 22.54 0.90
N SER A 66 -6.52 22.85 -0.31
CA SER A 66 -7.76 22.35 -0.90
C SER A 66 -7.51 21.83 -2.33
N ILE A 67 -8.30 20.85 -2.75
CA ILE A 67 -8.27 20.36 -4.14
C ILE A 67 -9.25 21.23 -4.93
N ALA A 68 -8.74 21.98 -5.91
CA ALA A 68 -9.58 22.54 -6.95
C ALA A 68 -9.97 21.39 -7.90
N LEU A 69 -11.25 21.02 -7.88
CA LEU A 69 -11.85 20.04 -8.79
C LEU A 69 -12.02 20.65 -10.19
#